data_AF-A0A928J9L4-F1
#
_entry.id   AF-A0A928J9L4-F1
#
_cell.length_a   1.000
_cell.length_b   1.000
_cell.length_c   1.000
_cell.angle_alpha   90.00
_cell.angle_beta   90.00
_cell.angle_gamma   90.00
#
_symmetry.space_group_name_H-M   'P 1'
#
loop_
_entity.id
_entity.type
_entity.pdbx_description
1 polymer ?
#
loop_
_entity_poly.entity_id
_entity_poly.type
_entity_poly.pdbx_seq_one_letter_code
_entity_poly.pdbx_strand_id
1 'polypeptide(L)'
;MNLIKRIIALLVMLITVLIPLIPISHAAFTGDDRIVVVLDPGHGGKDPGAAGVRSEAYYNLEVALAAKAKLEANGNFIVHMTRSTADKYLTLAERLYFADTVNADVVISIHFNSSASSSMGGVEVYGSVLDRFYLGTLGQKISSKVAAAAGINNRGVFRKYDYGSTLYYWSEEYQWDIPGDSSVGGLSDYYGVITWGAKFGIPSLIVEHAYLSNYN
;
A
#
# COMPACT_ATOMS: atom_id res chain seq x y z
N MET A 1 -25.67 5.10 -11.47
CA MET A 1 -24.21 4.84 -11.52
C MET A 1 -23.77 4.39 -10.15
N ASN A 2 -23.18 3.19 -9.99
CA ASN A 2 -22.87 2.61 -8.68
C ASN A 2 -21.73 3.37 -7.96
N LEU A 3 -21.66 3.25 -6.63
CA LEU A 3 -20.70 3.92 -5.75
C LEU A 3 -19.24 3.71 -6.22
N ILE A 4 -18.91 2.50 -6.70
CA ILE A 4 -17.60 2.15 -7.26
C ILE A 4 -17.27 2.99 -8.51
N LYS A 5 -18.20 3.18 -9.45
CA LYS A 5 -17.98 4.05 -10.63
C LYS A 5 -17.84 5.53 -10.25
N ARG A 6 -18.48 5.97 -9.14
CA ARG A 6 -18.32 7.34 -8.61
C ARG A 6 -16.96 7.54 -7.93
N ILE A 7 -16.48 6.57 -7.17
CA ILE A 7 -15.15 6.58 -6.53
C ILE A 7 -14.02 6.60 -7.58
N ILE A 8 -14.13 5.75 -8.61
CA ILE A 8 -13.16 5.71 -9.70
C ILE A 8 -13.10 7.07 -10.42
N ALA A 9 -14.25 7.68 -10.71
CA ALA A 9 -14.36 8.99 -11.36
C ALA A 9 -13.87 10.16 -10.48
N LEU A 10 -14.13 10.14 -9.17
CA LEU A 10 -13.73 11.22 -8.24
C LEU A 10 -12.24 11.20 -7.90
N LEU A 11 -11.62 10.02 -7.86
CA LEU A 11 -10.16 9.90 -7.79
C LEU A 11 -9.47 10.48 -9.04
N VAL A 12 -10.17 10.70 -10.17
CA VAL A 12 -9.59 11.27 -11.42
C VAL A 12 -9.35 12.78 -11.27
N MET A 13 -10.10 13.45 -10.41
CA MET A 13 -10.09 14.91 -10.31
C MET A 13 -9.12 15.49 -9.27
N LEU A 14 -8.57 14.70 -8.34
CA LEU A 14 -7.98 15.25 -7.10
C LEU A 14 -6.45 15.19 -6.94
N ILE A 15 -5.70 14.78 -7.98
CA ILE A 15 -4.21 14.72 -7.96
C ILE A 15 -3.56 15.83 -8.82
N THR A 16 -4.33 16.65 -9.54
CA THR A 16 -3.78 17.63 -10.49
C THR A 16 -3.44 19.01 -9.91
N VAL A 17 -3.67 19.31 -8.62
CA VAL A 17 -3.66 20.71 -8.15
C VAL A 17 -2.55 21.10 -7.18
N LEU A 18 -1.74 20.20 -6.62
CA LEU A 18 -0.75 20.62 -5.61
C LEU A 18 0.54 19.77 -5.64
N ILE A 19 1.46 20.05 -6.58
CA ILE A 19 2.88 20.36 -6.32
C ILE A 19 3.42 21.15 -7.53
N PRO A 20 3.54 22.48 -7.42
CA PRO A 20 4.81 23.09 -7.81
C PRO A 20 5.39 23.85 -6.61
N LEU A 21 6.72 23.95 -6.57
CA LEU A 21 7.57 24.78 -5.68
C LEU A 21 8.43 24.00 -4.68
N ILE A 22 9.36 23.18 -5.18
CA ILE A 22 10.72 23.14 -4.64
C ILE A 22 11.68 23.06 -5.84
N PRO A 23 12.61 24.01 -6.04
CA PRO A 23 13.69 23.80 -6.98
C PRO A 23 14.73 22.90 -6.30
N ILE A 24 14.81 21.63 -6.71
CA ILE A 24 15.91 20.77 -6.28
C ILE A 24 16.98 20.83 -7.36
N SER A 25 18.10 21.46 -7.02
CA SER A 25 19.32 21.40 -7.83
C SER A 25 19.91 20.00 -7.72
N HIS A 26 19.71 19.15 -8.74
CA HIS A 26 20.38 17.86 -8.83
C HIS A 26 21.54 17.92 -9.83
N ALA A 27 22.76 17.85 -9.30
CA ALA A 27 23.92 17.48 -10.09
C ALA A 27 23.91 15.96 -10.34
N ALA A 28 23.58 15.61 -11.58
CA ALA A 28 23.74 14.37 -12.36
C ALA A 28 24.14 13.02 -11.69
N PHE A 29 23.32 11.99 -11.97
CA PHE A 29 23.58 10.59 -12.38
C PHE A 29 22.35 9.77 -11.92
N THR A 30 21.39 9.24 -12.69
CA THR A 30 21.30 8.75 -14.08
C THR A 30 19.90 9.04 -14.69
N GLY A 31 19.83 9.79 -15.79
CA GLY A 31 18.84 9.65 -16.88
C GLY A 31 17.33 9.92 -16.70
N ASP A 32 16.73 9.74 -15.53
CA ASP A 32 15.28 9.88 -15.33
C ASP A 32 14.94 10.20 -13.85
N ASP A 33 14.50 11.42 -13.56
CA ASP A 33 14.25 11.92 -12.19
C ASP A 33 12.86 11.50 -11.64
N ARG A 34 12.17 10.57 -12.31
CA ARG A 34 10.83 10.11 -11.92
C ARG A 34 10.87 9.11 -10.76
N ILE A 35 9.86 9.16 -9.91
CA ILE A 35 9.69 8.24 -8.79
C ILE A 35 9.13 6.91 -9.29
N VAL A 36 9.76 5.80 -8.94
CA VAL A 36 9.31 4.44 -9.25
C VAL A 36 8.36 3.93 -8.17
N VAL A 37 7.08 3.80 -8.53
CA VAL A 37 6.01 3.31 -7.65
C VAL A 37 5.61 1.91 -8.05
N VAL A 38 5.64 0.97 -7.11
CA VAL A 38 5.00 -0.34 -7.30
C VAL A 38 3.64 -0.32 -6.62
N LEU A 39 2.60 -0.52 -7.41
CA LEU A 39 1.26 -0.80 -6.91
C LEU A 39 1.14 -2.32 -6.72
N ASP A 40 0.82 -2.76 -5.53
CA ASP A 40 0.62 -4.16 -5.21
C ASP A 40 -0.88 -4.43 -4.99
N PRO A 41 -1.62 -4.96 -5.98
CA PRO A 41 -2.97 -5.41 -5.73
C PRO A 41 -2.92 -6.63 -4.80
N GLY A 42 -3.34 -6.47 -3.55
CA GLY A 42 -3.37 -7.52 -2.53
C GLY A 42 -4.13 -8.76 -3.02
N HIS A 43 -3.81 -9.93 -2.46
CA HIS A 43 -4.41 -11.23 -2.83
C HIS A 43 -4.16 -11.60 -4.31
N GLY A 44 -4.92 -12.56 -4.84
CA GLY A 44 -4.91 -13.03 -6.23
C GLY A 44 -4.92 -14.57 -6.38
N GLY A 45 -5.55 -15.06 -7.43
CA GLY A 45 -5.59 -16.50 -7.74
C GLY A 45 -6.24 -17.33 -6.65
N LYS A 46 -5.46 -18.25 -6.06
CA LYS A 46 -5.92 -19.14 -4.98
C LYS A 46 -6.25 -18.41 -3.66
N ASP A 47 -5.82 -17.17 -3.53
CA ASP A 47 -6.15 -16.30 -2.40
C ASP A 47 -7.09 -15.20 -2.90
N PRO A 48 -8.42 -15.30 -2.69
CA PRO A 48 -9.36 -14.28 -3.13
C PRO A 48 -9.44 -13.07 -2.20
N GLY A 49 -8.86 -13.15 -0.99
CA GLY A 49 -9.11 -12.19 0.09
C GLY A 49 -10.55 -12.20 0.59
N ALA A 50 -10.99 -11.08 1.17
CA ALA A 50 -12.34 -10.93 1.69
C ALA A 50 -13.43 -11.10 0.62
N ALA A 51 -14.60 -11.58 1.04
CA ALA A 51 -15.76 -11.76 0.17
C ALA A 51 -16.70 -10.54 0.22
N GLY A 52 -17.15 -10.08 -0.94
CA GLY A 52 -18.24 -9.13 -1.12
C GLY A 52 -19.03 -9.48 -2.39
N VAL A 53 -19.58 -8.47 -3.10
CA VAL A 53 -20.21 -8.70 -4.42
C VAL A 53 -19.22 -9.33 -5.42
N ARG A 54 -17.94 -8.99 -5.29
CA ARG A 54 -16.80 -9.69 -5.89
C ARG A 54 -15.74 -9.90 -4.82
N SER A 55 -14.72 -10.69 -5.14
CA SER A 55 -13.58 -10.92 -4.26
C SER A 55 -12.77 -9.63 -4.06
N GLU A 56 -12.10 -9.53 -2.92
CA GLU A 56 -11.15 -8.46 -2.63
C GLU A 56 -10.05 -8.38 -3.69
N ALA A 57 -9.49 -9.52 -4.10
CA ALA A 57 -8.49 -9.59 -5.15
C ALA A 57 -8.92 -8.91 -6.46
N TYR A 58 -10.22 -8.98 -6.79
CA TYR A 58 -10.78 -8.28 -7.94
C TYR A 58 -10.81 -6.77 -7.73
N TYR A 59 -11.32 -6.30 -6.59
CA TYR A 59 -11.40 -4.87 -6.30
C TYR A 59 -10.01 -4.22 -6.15
N ASN A 60 -9.07 -4.93 -5.53
CA ASN A 60 -7.68 -4.50 -5.42
C ASN A 60 -7.07 -4.24 -6.80
N LEU A 61 -7.34 -5.12 -7.78
CA LEU A 61 -6.86 -4.95 -9.15
C LEU A 61 -7.48 -3.74 -9.85
N GLU A 62 -8.79 -3.56 -9.75
CA GLU A 62 -9.50 -2.44 -10.37
C GLU A 62 -8.97 -1.09 -9.86
N VAL A 63 -8.77 -0.97 -8.53
CA VAL A 63 -8.19 0.23 -7.92
C VAL A 63 -6.76 0.44 -8.42
N ALA A 64 -5.94 -0.61 -8.46
CA ALA A 64 -4.55 -0.50 -8.89
C ALA A 64 -4.42 -0.08 -10.37
N LEU A 65 -5.24 -0.65 -11.27
CA LEU A 65 -5.26 -0.26 -12.68
C LEU A 65 -5.67 1.22 -12.85
N ALA A 66 -6.68 1.67 -12.11
CA ALA A 66 -7.12 3.05 -12.14
C ALA A 66 -6.07 4.02 -11.55
N ALA A 67 -5.37 3.62 -10.49
CA ALA A 67 -4.29 4.39 -9.89
C ALA A 67 -3.08 4.47 -10.83
N LYS A 68 -2.69 3.34 -11.44
CA LYS A 68 -1.60 3.27 -12.42
C LYS A 68 -1.81 4.26 -13.56
N ALA A 69 -2.97 4.21 -14.22
CA ALA A 69 -3.27 5.10 -15.34
C ALA A 69 -3.14 6.59 -14.98
N LYS A 70 -3.51 6.98 -13.75
CA LYS A 70 -3.41 8.37 -13.29
C LYS A 70 -2.01 8.80 -12.91
N LEU A 71 -1.28 7.93 -12.22
CA LEU A 71 0.11 8.19 -11.85
C LEU A 71 0.98 8.32 -13.11
N GLU A 72 0.77 7.46 -14.11
CA GLU A 72 1.48 7.55 -15.39
C GLU A 72 1.11 8.83 -16.16
N ALA A 73 -0.17 9.24 -16.15
CA ALA A 73 -0.60 10.49 -16.79
C ALA A 73 -0.02 11.76 -16.16
N ASN A 74 0.44 11.70 -14.90
CA ASN A 74 1.09 12.83 -14.23
C ASN A 74 2.51 13.10 -14.75
N GLY A 75 3.17 12.11 -15.36
CA GLY A 75 4.51 12.23 -15.94
C GLY A 75 5.66 12.18 -14.93
N ASN A 76 5.42 12.34 -13.63
CA ASN A 76 6.46 12.30 -12.59
C ASN A 76 6.74 10.89 -12.03
N PHE A 77 6.01 9.88 -12.48
CA PHE A 77 6.08 8.52 -11.94
C PHE A 77 6.36 7.48 -13.03
N ILE A 78 7.16 6.49 -12.67
CA ILE A 78 7.22 5.19 -13.34
C ILE A 78 6.41 4.23 -12.48
N VAL A 79 5.41 3.56 -13.05
CA VAL A 79 4.49 2.74 -12.26
C VAL A 79 4.56 1.28 -12.69
N HIS A 80 4.84 0.41 -11.75
CA HIS A 80 4.80 -1.04 -11.93
C HIS A 80 3.67 -1.65 -11.11
N MET A 81 3.22 -2.84 -11.50
CA MET A 81 2.21 -3.61 -10.77
C MET A 81 2.73 -5.02 -10.51
N THR A 82 2.59 -5.53 -9.29
CA THR A 82 3.00 -6.91 -8.95
C THR A 82 2.20 -7.96 -9.76
N ARG A 83 0.93 -7.66 -10.06
CA ARG A 83 0.07 -8.46 -10.94
C ARG A 83 -0.87 -7.58 -11.78
N SER A 84 -1.21 -8.06 -12.97
CA SER A 84 -2.14 -7.39 -13.91
C SER A 84 -3.49 -8.13 -14.06
N THR A 85 -3.65 -9.26 -13.38
CA THR A 85 -4.87 -10.09 -13.44
C THR A 85 -5.29 -10.53 -12.03
N ALA A 86 -6.58 -10.87 -11.86
CA ALA A 86 -7.14 -11.24 -10.55
C ALA A 86 -6.86 -12.70 -10.17
N ASP A 87 -6.50 -13.53 -11.14
CA ASP A 87 -6.22 -14.96 -11.02
C ASP A 87 -4.74 -15.30 -10.75
N LYS A 88 -3.86 -14.29 -10.74
CA LYS A 88 -2.44 -14.48 -10.43
C LYS A 88 -2.18 -14.37 -8.93
N TYR A 89 -1.74 -15.47 -8.32
CA TYR A 89 -1.23 -15.49 -6.95
C TYR A 89 0.26 -15.14 -6.91
N LEU A 90 0.66 -14.35 -5.92
CA LEU A 90 2.05 -14.09 -5.54
C LEU A 90 2.19 -14.13 -4.02
N THR A 91 3.23 -14.79 -3.54
CA THR A 91 3.67 -14.72 -2.15
C THR A 91 4.14 -13.30 -1.81
N LEU A 92 4.19 -12.98 -0.51
CA LEU A 92 4.68 -11.69 -0.04
C LEU A 92 6.12 -11.44 -0.49
N ALA A 93 6.99 -12.46 -0.40
CA ALA A 93 8.37 -12.38 -0.86
C ALA A 93 8.47 -12.06 -2.36
N GLU A 94 7.68 -12.74 -3.21
CA GLU A 94 7.70 -12.50 -4.66
C GLU A 94 7.24 -11.09 -5.02
N ARG A 95 6.26 -10.53 -4.30
CA ARG A 95 5.75 -9.16 -4.52
C ARG A 95 6.86 -8.12 -4.31
N LEU A 96 7.59 -8.23 -3.20
CA LEU A 96 8.63 -7.26 -2.84
C LEU A 96 9.94 -7.54 -3.57
N TYR A 97 10.24 -8.80 -3.88
CA TYR A 97 11.35 -9.13 -4.79
C TYR A 97 11.13 -8.51 -6.17
N PHE A 98 9.91 -8.57 -6.72
CA PHE A 98 9.61 -7.86 -7.97
C PHE A 98 9.83 -6.34 -7.82
N ALA A 99 9.42 -5.74 -6.70
CA ALA A 99 9.63 -4.32 -6.46
C ALA A 99 11.12 -3.93 -6.41
N ASP A 100 11.94 -4.77 -5.79
CA ASP A 100 13.40 -4.64 -5.77
C ASP A 100 13.99 -4.70 -7.18
N THR A 101 13.57 -5.67 -8.01
CA THR A 101 14.09 -5.82 -9.39
C THR A 101 13.81 -4.62 -10.31
N VAL A 102 12.82 -3.79 -9.97
CA VAL A 102 12.49 -2.56 -10.71
C VAL A 102 13.01 -1.31 -10.02
N ASN A 103 13.79 -1.44 -8.94
CA ASN A 103 14.30 -0.34 -8.12
C ASN A 103 13.18 0.57 -7.62
N ALA A 104 12.13 -0.01 -7.03
CA ALA A 104 11.00 0.75 -6.52
C ALA A 104 11.41 1.68 -5.36
N ASP A 105 11.00 2.94 -5.43
CA ASP A 105 11.13 3.90 -4.33
C ASP A 105 10.09 3.66 -3.23
N VAL A 106 8.92 3.13 -3.63
CA VAL A 106 7.81 2.86 -2.72
C VAL A 106 6.90 1.76 -3.23
N VAL A 107 6.40 0.94 -2.31
CA VAL A 107 5.32 -0.02 -2.57
C VAL A 107 4.04 0.46 -1.89
N ILE A 108 2.97 0.58 -2.67
CA ILE A 108 1.61 0.83 -2.16
C ILE A 108 0.78 -0.43 -2.39
N SER A 109 0.55 -1.17 -1.32
CA SER A 109 -0.30 -2.36 -1.35
C SER A 109 -1.76 -1.98 -1.11
N ILE A 110 -2.61 -2.45 -2.01
CA ILE A 110 -4.01 -2.05 -2.15
C ILE A 110 -4.86 -3.20 -1.66
N HIS A 111 -5.66 -2.93 -0.63
CA HIS A 111 -6.55 -3.87 0.02
C HIS A 111 -7.93 -3.27 0.27
N PHE A 112 -8.89 -4.15 0.59
CA PHE A 112 -10.15 -3.76 1.22
C PHE A 112 -10.39 -4.62 2.45
N ASN A 113 -10.73 -3.97 3.55
CA ASN A 113 -10.94 -4.64 4.80
C ASN A 113 -12.28 -5.37 4.82
N SER A 114 -12.50 -6.17 5.86
CA SER A 114 -13.77 -6.78 6.17
C SER A 114 -13.90 -6.95 7.68
N SER A 115 -15.12 -6.81 8.18
CA SER A 115 -15.46 -6.99 9.58
C SER A 115 -16.81 -7.68 9.73
N ALA A 116 -16.94 -8.51 10.77
CA ALA A 116 -18.23 -9.05 11.19
C ALA A 116 -19.19 -7.96 11.68
N SER A 117 -18.67 -6.80 12.11
CA SER A 117 -19.49 -5.65 12.48
C SER A 117 -19.81 -4.79 11.26
N SER A 118 -21.09 -4.66 10.94
CA SER A 118 -21.57 -3.79 9.85
C SER A 118 -21.42 -2.29 10.13
N SER A 119 -21.10 -1.91 11.37
CA SER A 119 -20.78 -0.52 11.73
C SER A 119 -19.34 -0.12 11.43
N MET A 120 -18.45 -1.09 11.18
CA MET A 120 -17.07 -0.81 10.81
C MET A 120 -16.99 -0.36 9.37
N GLY A 121 -16.30 0.76 9.13
CA GLY A 121 -16.16 1.34 7.80
C GLY A 121 -15.16 2.49 7.79
N GLY A 122 -14.84 2.93 6.57
CA GLY A 122 -13.83 3.95 6.32
C GLY A 122 -12.54 3.40 5.75
N VAL A 123 -11.64 4.31 5.42
CA VAL A 123 -10.28 4.01 4.93
C VAL A 123 -9.29 4.05 6.08
N GLU A 124 -8.35 3.11 6.07
CA GLU A 124 -7.21 3.08 6.96
C GLU A 124 -5.92 2.74 6.20
N VAL A 125 -4.80 3.27 6.70
CA VAL A 125 -3.49 3.02 6.12
C VAL A 125 -2.58 2.45 7.19
N TYR A 126 -1.82 1.42 6.86
CA TYR A 126 -0.81 0.85 7.74
C TYR A 126 0.58 1.12 7.16
N GLY A 127 1.47 1.62 8.00
CA GLY A 127 2.88 1.83 7.68
C GLY A 127 3.80 1.15 8.69
N SER A 128 5.09 1.14 8.35
CA SER A 128 6.09 0.44 9.16
C SER A 128 6.20 0.97 10.58
N VAL A 129 6.42 0.06 11.52
CA VAL A 129 6.83 0.36 12.90
C VAL A 129 8.25 0.93 12.95
N LEU A 130 9.06 0.67 11.93
CA LEU A 130 10.43 1.16 11.79
C LEU A 130 10.41 2.59 11.22
N ASP A 131 10.93 3.54 11.98
CA ASP A 131 10.86 4.97 11.62
C ASP A 131 11.48 5.28 10.26
N ARG A 132 12.57 4.61 9.89
CA ARG A 132 13.25 4.80 8.60
C ARG A 132 12.39 4.44 7.38
N PHE A 133 11.38 3.59 7.56
CA PHE A 133 10.46 3.15 6.50
C PHE A 133 9.04 3.70 6.69
N TYR A 134 8.82 4.50 7.73
CA TYR A 134 7.49 4.99 8.04
C TYR A 134 7.08 6.14 7.13
N LEU A 135 6.04 5.90 6.32
CA LEU A 135 5.49 6.85 5.36
C LEU A 135 4.25 7.57 5.87
N GLY A 136 4.25 8.03 7.13
CA GLY A 136 3.08 8.61 7.81
C GLY A 136 2.43 9.77 7.05
N THR A 137 3.22 10.73 6.56
CA THR A 137 2.71 11.89 5.79
C THR A 137 2.04 11.46 4.48
N LEU A 138 2.64 10.49 3.77
CA LEU A 138 2.07 9.96 2.53
C LEU A 138 0.78 9.19 2.83
N GLY A 139 0.79 8.32 3.85
CA GLY A 139 -0.38 7.59 4.29
C GLY A 139 -1.53 8.51 4.68
N GLN A 140 -1.26 9.61 5.39
CA GLN A 140 -2.29 10.56 5.81
C GLN A 140 -2.90 11.27 4.61
N LYS A 141 -2.08 11.65 3.62
CA LYS A 141 -2.56 12.23 2.36
C LYS A 141 -3.42 11.24 1.59
N ILE A 142 -3.00 9.98 1.45
CA ILE A 142 -3.76 8.92 0.77
C ILE A 142 -5.10 8.73 1.48
N SER A 143 -5.08 8.47 2.79
CA SER A 143 -6.29 8.20 3.59
C SER A 143 -7.29 9.36 3.49
N SER A 144 -6.83 10.60 3.63
CA SER A 144 -7.68 11.79 3.52
C SER A 144 -8.30 11.95 2.13
N LYS A 145 -7.54 11.66 1.07
CA LYS A 145 -8.01 11.76 -0.32
C LYS A 145 -9.02 10.66 -0.66
N VAL A 146 -8.75 9.43 -0.23
CA VAL A 146 -9.67 8.29 -0.41
C VAL A 146 -10.97 8.53 0.35
N ALA A 147 -10.89 8.95 1.62
CA ALA A 147 -12.05 9.26 2.45
C ALA A 147 -12.95 10.32 1.80
N ALA A 148 -12.35 11.45 1.38
CA ALA A 148 -13.08 12.53 0.74
C ALA A 148 -13.69 12.13 -0.61
N ALA A 149 -12.96 11.36 -1.43
CA ALA A 149 -13.46 10.92 -2.74
C ALA A 149 -14.60 9.90 -2.64
N ALA A 150 -14.59 9.05 -1.61
CA ALA A 150 -15.60 8.02 -1.40
C ALA A 150 -16.75 8.46 -0.48
N GLY A 151 -16.61 9.57 0.23
CA GLY A 151 -17.59 10.01 1.24
C GLY A 151 -17.65 9.07 2.44
N ILE A 152 -16.52 8.46 2.80
CA ILE A 152 -16.39 7.50 3.91
C ILE A 152 -15.52 8.07 5.03
N ASN A 153 -15.58 7.44 6.21
CA ASN A 153 -14.78 7.84 7.35
C ASN A 153 -13.27 7.74 7.06
N ASN A 154 -12.52 8.77 7.42
CA ASN A 154 -11.06 8.71 7.50
C ASN A 154 -10.66 8.15 8.86
N ARG A 155 -10.16 6.91 8.91
CA ARG A 155 -9.71 6.29 10.16
C ARG A 155 -8.28 6.69 10.52
N GLY A 156 -7.51 7.18 9.54
CA GLY A 156 -6.14 7.65 9.73
C GLY A 156 -5.07 6.65 9.30
N VAL A 157 -3.87 6.83 9.86
CA VAL A 157 -2.68 6.02 9.60
C VAL A 157 -2.25 5.33 10.88
N PHE A 158 -1.97 4.05 10.80
CA PHE A 158 -1.64 3.21 11.92
C PHE A 158 -0.29 2.52 11.72
N ARG A 159 0.33 2.17 12.83
CA ARG A 159 1.41 1.19 12.91
C ARG A 159 0.87 -0.02 13.64
N LYS A 160 1.21 -1.21 13.17
CA LYS A 160 0.75 -2.46 13.78
C LYS A 160 1.93 -3.39 14.00
N TYR A 161 2.20 -3.68 15.26
CA TYR A 161 3.26 -4.59 15.69
C TYR A 161 2.80 -6.04 15.63
N ASP A 162 3.71 -6.97 15.35
CA ASP A 162 3.45 -8.39 15.41
C ASP A 162 3.45 -8.91 16.86
N TYR A 163 2.24 -9.09 17.41
CA TYR A 163 2.01 -9.71 18.72
C TYR A 163 1.55 -11.16 18.60
N GLY A 164 2.01 -11.88 17.57
CA GLY A 164 1.75 -13.31 17.38
C GLY A 164 2.23 -14.17 18.54
N SER A 165 1.94 -15.48 18.46
CA SER A 165 2.37 -16.46 19.48
C SER A 165 3.89 -16.54 19.62
N THR A 166 4.61 -16.24 18.55
CA THR A 166 6.05 -15.99 18.55
C THR A 166 6.24 -14.50 18.25
N LEU A 167 6.88 -13.78 19.16
CA LEU A 167 7.25 -12.39 18.92
C LEU A 167 8.46 -12.37 17.99
N TYR A 168 8.40 -11.51 16.97
CA TYR A 168 9.51 -11.25 16.07
C TYR A 168 10.07 -9.86 16.34
N TYR A 169 11.40 -9.74 16.28
CA TYR A 169 12.11 -8.50 16.50
C TYR A 169 12.99 -8.18 15.30
N TRP A 170 12.90 -6.95 14.81
CA TRP A 170 13.67 -6.48 13.67
C TRP A 170 15.13 -6.28 14.05
N SER A 171 16.04 -6.99 13.37
CA SER A 171 17.47 -6.76 13.47
C SER A 171 17.96 -5.90 12.31
N GLU A 172 18.57 -4.76 12.63
CA GLU A 172 19.28 -3.95 11.63
C GLU A 172 20.54 -4.65 11.09
N GLU A 173 21.19 -5.47 11.92
CA GLU A 173 22.38 -6.24 11.54
C GLU A 173 22.06 -7.31 10.49
N TYR A 174 20.99 -8.09 10.73
CA TYR A 174 20.60 -9.17 9.82
C TYR A 174 19.61 -8.74 8.73
N GLN A 175 19.10 -7.50 8.82
CA GLN A 175 18.00 -6.99 7.99
C GLN A 175 16.82 -7.97 7.94
N TRP A 176 16.53 -8.56 9.10
CA TRP A 176 15.58 -9.65 9.21
C TRP A 176 14.95 -9.74 10.59
N ASP A 177 13.77 -10.37 10.61
CA ASP A 177 13.02 -10.66 11.83
C ASP A 177 13.61 -11.87 12.55
N ILE A 178 14.01 -11.64 13.81
CA ILE A 178 14.58 -12.66 14.68
C ILE A 178 13.51 -13.10 15.70
N PRO A 179 13.15 -14.40 15.74
CA PRO A 179 12.12 -14.89 16.65
C PRO A 179 12.61 -14.87 18.10
N GLY A 180 11.84 -14.24 18.97
CA GLY A 180 12.00 -14.27 20.43
C GLY A 180 13.19 -13.49 21.00
N ASP A 181 14.00 -12.87 20.15
CA ASP A 181 15.20 -12.15 20.60
C ASP A 181 14.98 -10.63 20.64
N SER A 182 14.49 -10.13 21.78
CA SER A 182 14.34 -8.69 21.99
C SER A 182 15.66 -7.91 22.05
N SER A 183 16.81 -8.58 22.09
CA SER A 183 18.11 -7.90 22.17
C SER A 183 18.57 -7.35 20.82
N VAL A 184 18.02 -7.85 19.71
CA VAL A 184 18.43 -7.43 18.36
C VAL A 184 17.74 -6.16 17.87
N GLY A 185 16.66 -5.73 18.51
CA GLY A 185 15.90 -4.53 18.14
C GLY A 185 14.47 -4.51 18.63
N GLY A 186 13.64 -3.67 17.99
CA GLY A 186 12.23 -3.49 18.31
C GLY A 186 11.33 -4.57 17.70
N LEU A 187 10.10 -4.68 18.21
CA LEU A 187 9.09 -5.59 17.65
C LEU A 187 8.85 -5.31 16.16
N SER A 188 8.71 -6.38 15.39
CA SER A 188 8.52 -6.36 13.95
C SER A 188 7.14 -5.86 13.52
N ASP A 189 7.04 -5.51 12.24
CA ASP A 189 5.79 -5.18 11.56
C ASP A 189 4.85 -6.40 11.50
N TYR A 190 3.57 -6.18 11.76
CA TYR A 190 2.53 -7.22 11.65
C TYR A 190 2.26 -7.63 10.20
N TYR A 191 2.33 -6.67 9.27
CA TYR A 191 1.94 -6.91 7.89
C TYR A 191 3.14 -7.29 7.05
N GLY A 192 3.14 -8.52 6.54
CA GLY A 192 4.32 -9.05 5.86
C GLY A 192 4.72 -8.30 4.59
N VAL A 193 3.83 -7.59 3.87
CA VAL A 193 4.26 -6.70 2.77
C VAL A 193 5.22 -5.63 3.29
N ILE A 194 4.94 -5.07 4.46
CA ILE A 194 5.75 -4.03 5.10
C ILE A 194 7.06 -4.63 5.61
N THR A 195 7.00 -5.79 6.26
CA THR A 195 8.18 -6.54 6.73
C THR A 195 9.14 -6.88 5.57
N TRP A 196 8.60 -7.43 4.47
CA TRP A 196 9.41 -7.74 3.29
C TRP A 196 9.92 -6.47 2.61
N GLY A 197 9.14 -5.38 2.61
CA GLY A 197 9.60 -4.09 2.14
C GLY A 197 10.83 -3.63 2.91
N ALA A 198 10.78 -3.69 4.24
CA ALA A 198 11.92 -3.38 5.11
C ALA A 198 13.15 -4.25 4.80
N LYS A 199 12.96 -5.56 4.54
CA LYS A 199 14.03 -6.48 4.13
C LYS A 199 14.74 -6.04 2.85
N PHE A 200 13.97 -5.62 1.84
CA PHE A 200 14.52 -5.15 0.57
C PHE A 200 14.92 -3.66 0.60
N GLY A 201 14.78 -2.98 1.73
CA GLY A 201 15.09 -1.54 1.82
C GLY A 201 14.05 -0.63 1.18
N ILE A 202 12.83 -1.14 0.92
CA ILE A 202 11.76 -0.45 0.19
C ILE A 202 10.64 -0.02 1.14
N PRO A 203 10.46 1.30 1.38
CA PRO A 203 9.31 1.82 2.11
C PRO A 203 7.99 1.30 1.54
N SER A 204 7.12 0.79 2.41
CA SER A 204 5.89 0.11 2.01
C SER A 204 4.69 0.53 2.86
N LEU A 205 3.52 0.65 2.23
CA LEU A 205 2.25 0.93 2.88
C LEU A 205 1.20 -0.11 2.49
N ILE A 206 0.27 -0.39 3.40
CA ILE A 206 -1.02 -1.02 3.07
C ILE A 206 -2.11 0.04 3.16
N VAL A 207 -2.96 0.09 2.14
CA VAL A 207 -4.14 0.96 2.10
C VAL A 207 -5.37 0.08 2.05
N GLU A 208 -6.10 0.04 3.16
CA GLU A 208 -7.42 -0.57 3.28
C GLU A 208 -8.47 0.46 2.83
N HIS A 209 -8.88 0.39 1.56
CA HIS A 209 -9.62 1.48 0.92
C HIS A 209 -11.04 1.67 1.45
N ALA A 210 -11.68 0.58 1.86
CA ALA A 210 -12.98 0.53 2.51
C ALA A 210 -13.21 -0.87 3.09
N TYR A 211 -14.37 -1.11 3.68
CA TYR A 211 -14.78 -2.41 4.19
C TYR A 211 -15.75 -3.07 3.20
N LEU A 212 -15.42 -4.23 2.64
CA LEU A 212 -16.32 -4.95 1.71
C LEU A 212 -17.58 -5.46 2.40
N SER A 213 -17.54 -5.63 3.73
CA SER A 213 -18.70 -6.02 4.54
C SER A 213 -19.62 -4.84 4.89
N ASN A 214 -19.26 -3.61 4.52
CA ASN A 214 -20.07 -2.42 4.75
C ASN A 214 -20.67 -1.91 3.43
N TYR A 215 -22.00 -1.97 3.33
CA TYR A 215 -22.76 -1.62 2.12
C TYR A 215 -23.36 -0.21 2.16
N ASN A 216 -23.15 0.53 3.26
CA ASN A 216 -23.73 1.86 3.50
C ASN A 216 -22.80 2.99 3.09
#